data_AF-A0A7X9HMS9-F1
#
_entry.id   AF-A0A7X9HMS9-F1
#
_cell.length_a   1.000
_cell.length_b   1.000
_cell.length_c   1.000
_cell.angle_alpha   90.00
_cell.angle_beta   90.00
_cell.angle_gamma   90.00
#
_symmetry.space_group_name_H-M   'P 1'
#
loop_
_entity.id
_entity.type
_entity.pdbx_description
1 polymer ?
#
loop_
_entity_poly.entity_id
_entity_poly.type
_entity_poly.pdbx_seq_one_letter_code
_entity_poly.pdbx_strand_id
1 'polypeptide(L)'
;MRSRQRTSGGRWFSGLDKAALWRSRGEIIYERLTPGVKKWLSLLGRPGVPRPGPRAVVCLSGRAANPADGGALCRALEGGKDILWVIVLDDLARADLAHLNRVIGRHVPRTFDRASLRQAWDAYMLHSYLHELGHARFTRRGRADLARHEQEAERFAWRWLERLVPSEIVARVLALHWIIEAATER
;
A
#
# COMPACT_ATOMS: atom_id res chain seq x y z
N MET A 1 5.84 26.95 14.39
CA MET A 1 6.61 26.06 15.30
C MET A 1 7.24 24.94 14.48
N ARG A 2 8.56 24.78 14.55
CA ARG A 2 9.34 23.78 13.81
C ARG A 2 9.46 22.52 14.66
N SER A 3 8.85 21.41 14.25
CA SER A 3 9.14 20.11 14.86
C SER A 3 10.44 19.55 14.27
N ARG A 4 11.47 19.38 15.11
CA ARG A 4 12.72 18.71 14.76
C ARG A 4 12.75 17.31 15.39
N GLN A 5 13.01 16.35 14.51
CA GLN A 5 13.45 14.95 14.62
C GLN A 5 13.79 14.36 16.01
N ARG A 6 13.30 13.13 16.19
CA ARG A 6 13.98 12.08 16.96
C ARG A 6 14.41 10.97 15.99
N THR A 7 15.69 10.63 15.98
CA THR A 7 16.24 9.46 15.27
C THR A 7 16.51 8.32 16.25
N SER A 8 16.05 7.12 15.92
CA SER A 8 16.68 5.86 16.36
C SER A 8 16.48 4.79 15.28
N GLY A 9 17.57 4.14 14.87
CA GLY A 9 17.56 3.01 13.95
C GLY A 9 17.07 1.73 14.64
N GLY A 10 16.28 0.94 13.92
CA GLY A 10 15.60 -0.28 14.39
C GLY A 10 14.33 0.04 15.20
N ARG A 11 13.21 -0.65 14.93
CA ARG A 11 11.88 -0.54 15.62
C ARG A 11 10.82 0.42 15.05
N TRP A 12 10.63 0.49 13.73
CA TRP A 12 9.55 1.33 13.18
C TRP A 12 8.11 0.88 13.56
N PHE A 13 7.92 -0.37 14.00
CA PHE A 13 6.62 -0.84 14.53
C PHE A 13 6.50 -0.88 16.05
N SER A 14 7.61 -0.86 16.80
CA SER A 14 7.62 -0.77 18.25
C SER A 14 8.01 0.65 18.66
N GLY A 15 7.13 1.60 18.33
CA GLY A 15 7.39 3.02 18.62
C GLY A 15 6.28 3.98 18.21
N LEU A 16 5.38 3.58 17.30
CA LEU A 16 4.13 4.32 17.15
C LEU A 16 3.32 4.15 18.43
N ASP A 17 3.15 5.24 19.18
CA ASP A 17 2.29 5.29 20.35
C ASP A 17 0.90 4.77 19.92
N LYS A 18 0.52 3.61 20.45
CA LYS A 18 -0.78 3.00 20.16
C LYS A 18 -1.90 4.00 20.42
N ALA A 19 -1.81 4.80 21.47
CA ALA A 19 -2.82 5.81 21.78
C ALA A 19 -2.86 6.90 20.70
N ALA A 20 -1.72 7.32 20.16
CA ALA A 20 -1.67 8.27 19.04
C ALA A 20 -2.29 7.69 17.76
N LEU A 21 -1.99 6.44 17.41
CA LEU A 21 -2.60 5.78 16.25
C LEU A 21 -4.12 5.63 16.42
N TRP A 22 -4.58 5.28 17.61
CA TRP A 22 -6.01 5.23 17.93
C TRP A 22 -6.69 6.61 17.83
N ARG A 23 -6.00 7.69 18.20
CA ARG A 23 -6.50 9.07 18.02
C ARG A 23 -6.58 9.45 16.54
N SER A 24 -5.64 8.99 15.71
CA SER A 24 -5.58 9.24 14.26
C SER A 24 -6.34 8.22 13.39
N ARG A 25 -7.28 7.47 13.96
CA ARG A 25 -8.14 6.57 13.17
C ARG A 25 -8.95 7.35 12.13
N GLY A 26 -9.01 6.85 10.91
CA GLY A 26 -9.60 7.52 9.74
C GLY A 26 -8.67 8.51 9.05
N GLU A 27 -7.43 8.66 9.51
CA GLU A 27 -6.48 9.63 8.96
C GLU A 27 -5.37 8.96 8.12
N ILE A 28 -4.70 9.79 7.32
CA ILE A 28 -3.43 9.49 6.67
C ILE A 28 -2.36 10.33 7.36
N ILE A 29 -1.37 9.69 7.97
CA ILE A 29 -0.32 10.34 8.75
C ILE A 29 1.06 10.07 8.14
N TYR A 30 1.97 11.02 8.28
CA TYR A 30 3.36 10.90 7.84
C TYR A 30 4.26 11.83 8.65
N GLU A 31 5.50 11.41 8.87
CA GLU A 31 6.46 12.23 9.64
C GLU A 31 7.12 13.32 8.76
N ARG A 32 7.47 12.96 7.52
CA ARG A 32 8.18 13.85 6.60
C ARG A 32 7.60 13.77 5.19
N LEU A 33 7.48 14.92 4.56
CA LEU A 33 7.01 15.03 3.17
C LEU A 33 8.13 14.69 2.17
N THR A 34 8.43 13.40 2.01
CA THR A 34 9.36 12.90 0.98
C THR A 34 8.71 12.89 -0.42
N PRO A 35 9.47 12.74 -1.52
CA PRO A 35 8.89 12.57 -2.85
C PRO A 35 7.88 11.40 -2.93
N GLY A 36 8.15 10.30 -2.24
CA GLY A 36 7.23 9.18 -2.11
C GLY A 36 5.95 9.47 -1.38
N VAL A 37 6.07 10.12 -0.21
CA VAL A 37 4.90 10.56 0.55
C VAL A 37 4.06 11.50 -0.32
N LYS A 38 4.66 12.45 -1.04
CA LYS A 38 3.92 13.30 -2.01
C LYS A 38 3.23 12.49 -3.09
N LYS A 39 3.90 11.46 -3.63
CA LYS A 39 3.34 10.56 -4.62
C LYS A 39 2.12 9.83 -4.06
N TRP A 40 2.23 9.20 -2.88
CA TRP A 40 1.12 8.53 -2.22
C TRP A 40 -0.03 9.50 -1.91
N LEU A 41 0.25 10.67 -1.34
CA LEU A 41 -0.78 11.68 -1.09
C LEU A 41 -1.52 12.10 -2.36
N SER A 42 -0.81 12.23 -3.48
CA SER A 42 -1.42 12.50 -4.79
C SER A 42 -2.31 11.36 -5.26
N LEU A 43 -1.85 10.10 -5.15
CA LEU A 43 -2.64 8.92 -5.51
C LEU A 43 -3.90 8.78 -4.65
N LEU A 44 -3.75 8.88 -3.33
CA LEU A 44 -4.84 8.78 -2.35
C LEU A 44 -5.78 10.00 -2.37
N GLY A 45 -5.33 11.11 -2.96
CA GLY A 45 -6.11 12.32 -3.17
C GLY A 45 -7.00 12.28 -4.41
N ARG A 46 -6.86 11.28 -5.29
CA ARG A 46 -7.66 11.17 -6.52
C ARG A 46 -9.16 11.03 -6.17
N PRO A 47 -10.06 11.67 -6.93
CA PRO A 47 -11.50 11.52 -6.74
C PRO A 47 -11.92 10.05 -6.78
N GLY A 48 -12.84 9.67 -5.89
CA GLY A 48 -13.37 8.31 -5.80
C GLY A 48 -12.50 7.31 -5.05
N VAL A 49 -11.22 7.62 -4.77
CA VAL A 49 -10.37 6.73 -3.96
C VAL A 49 -10.95 6.62 -2.54
N PRO A 50 -11.30 5.41 -2.07
CA PRO A 50 -11.81 5.22 -0.72
C PRO A 50 -10.82 5.73 0.32
N ARG A 51 -11.35 6.41 1.35
CA ARG A 51 -10.55 6.88 2.49
C ARG A 51 -10.49 5.82 3.59
N PRO A 52 -9.47 5.86 4.47
CA PRO A 52 -9.46 5.05 5.68
C PRO A 52 -10.70 5.34 6.53
N GLY A 53 -11.33 4.29 7.04
CA GLY A 53 -12.47 4.39 7.93
C GLY A 53 -12.05 4.52 9.40
N PRO A 54 -13.00 4.56 10.35
CA PRO A 54 -12.71 4.73 11.78
C PRO A 54 -11.93 3.56 12.42
N ARG A 55 -11.66 2.49 11.66
CA ARG A 55 -10.89 1.32 12.07
C ARG A 55 -9.55 1.20 11.37
N ALA A 56 -9.15 2.20 10.58
CA ALA A 56 -7.90 2.16 9.86
C ALA A 56 -7.15 3.48 10.04
N VAL A 57 -5.83 3.42 10.08
CA VAL A 57 -4.94 4.57 9.93
C VAL A 57 -3.92 4.22 8.86
N VAL A 58 -3.66 5.16 7.96
CA VAL A 58 -2.66 4.98 6.91
C VAL A 58 -1.39 5.72 7.32
N CYS A 59 -0.28 5.01 7.45
CA CYS A 59 1.02 5.58 7.79
C CYS A 59 1.89 5.61 6.54
N LEU A 60 2.29 6.81 6.08
CA LEU A 60 3.24 6.94 4.99
C LEU A 60 4.65 7.12 5.58
N SER A 61 5.48 6.08 5.47
CA SER A 61 6.82 6.04 6.06
C SER A 61 7.88 6.73 5.18
N GLY A 62 7.76 6.60 3.86
CA GLY A 62 8.73 7.11 2.90
C GLY A 62 10.14 6.48 3.04
N ARG A 63 10.23 5.28 3.63
CA ARG A 63 11.43 4.45 3.81
C ARG A 63 11.10 2.94 3.81
N ALA A 64 11.28 2.28 2.67
CA ALA A 64 11.10 0.84 2.47
C ALA A 64 11.45 -0.04 3.69
N ALA A 65 10.44 -0.76 4.21
CA ALA A 65 10.66 -2.00 4.93
C ALA A 65 10.21 -3.17 4.04
N ASN A 66 11.21 -3.98 3.66
CA ASN A 66 11.12 -5.31 3.06
C ASN A 66 10.51 -5.44 1.63
N PRO A 67 11.34 -5.66 0.59
CA PRO A 67 10.86 -5.95 -0.77
C PRO A 67 10.24 -7.35 -0.97
N ALA A 68 10.37 -8.25 0.02
CA ALA A 68 9.80 -9.59 -0.05
C ALA A 68 8.28 -9.63 0.20
N ASP A 69 7.71 -8.57 0.78
CA ASP A 69 6.28 -8.41 1.01
C ASP A 69 5.80 -7.34 0.01
N GLY A 70 5.12 -7.75 -1.07
CA GLY A 70 4.86 -6.91 -2.24
C GLY A 70 4.02 -5.64 -1.98
N GLY A 71 4.62 -4.58 -1.45
CA GLY A 71 4.00 -3.26 -1.30
C GLY A 71 2.88 -3.20 -0.25
N ALA A 72 2.95 -2.15 0.59
CA ALA A 72 2.15 -1.95 1.79
C ALA A 72 2.36 -3.03 2.88
N LEU A 73 2.51 -2.60 4.14
CA LEU A 73 2.61 -3.51 5.29
C LEU A 73 1.46 -3.25 6.24
N CYS A 74 0.64 -4.27 6.44
CA CYS A 74 -0.53 -4.21 7.31
C CYS A 74 -0.25 -4.75 8.71
N ARG A 75 -0.82 -4.10 9.72
CA ARG A 75 -0.85 -4.66 11.08
C ARG A 75 -2.15 -4.31 11.79
N ALA A 76 -2.76 -5.30 12.42
CA ALA A 76 -3.84 -5.07 13.37
C ALA A 76 -3.29 -4.75 14.77
N LEU A 77 -3.83 -3.72 15.40
CA LEU A 77 -3.59 -3.35 16.79
C LEU A 77 -4.89 -3.52 17.58
N GLU A 78 -4.84 -4.32 18.65
CA GLU A 78 -5.96 -4.50 19.56
C GLU A 78 -5.89 -3.52 20.73
N GLY A 79 -7.03 -2.91 21.07
CA GLY A 79 -7.20 -2.04 22.23
C GLY A 79 -8.61 -2.21 22.81
N GLY A 80 -8.73 -2.78 24.01
CA GLY A 80 -10.02 -3.10 24.59
C GLY A 80 -10.80 -4.13 23.75
N LYS A 81 -11.98 -3.77 23.24
CA LYS A 81 -12.85 -4.64 22.40
C LYS A 81 -12.79 -4.31 20.90
N ASP A 82 -11.93 -3.39 20.50
CA ASP A 82 -11.85 -2.86 19.13
C ASP A 82 -10.47 -3.14 18.50
N ILE A 83 -10.47 -3.30 17.18
CA ILE A 83 -9.28 -3.52 16.35
C ILE A 83 -9.05 -2.27 15.50
N LEU A 84 -7.82 -1.75 15.51
CA LEU A 84 -7.32 -0.72 14.61
C LEU A 84 -6.35 -1.32 13.61
N TRP A 85 -6.61 -1.14 12.33
CA TRP A 85 -5.73 -1.51 11.24
C TRP A 85 -4.75 -0.38 10.94
N VAL A 86 -3.47 -0.71 10.91
CA VAL A 86 -2.38 0.20 10.55
C VAL A 86 -1.88 -0.24 9.19
N ILE A 87 -2.16 0.58 8.17
CA ILE A 87 -1.73 0.34 6.80
C ILE A 87 -0.50 1.19 6.56
N VAL A 88 0.67 0.57 6.47
CA VAL A 88 1.91 1.28 6.18
C VAL A 88 2.12 1.27 4.69
N LEU A 89 2.14 2.43 4.05
CA LEU A 89 2.45 2.56 2.63
C LEU A 89 3.82 3.20 2.47
N ASP A 90 4.65 2.56 1.66
CA ASP A 90 6.06 2.92 1.56
C ASP A 90 6.51 3.22 0.14
N ASP A 91 7.65 3.90 0.04
CA ASP A 91 8.48 3.87 -1.16
C ASP A 91 9.27 2.58 -1.19
N LEU A 92 9.37 1.97 -2.36
CA LEU A 92 10.37 0.92 -2.59
C LEU A 92 11.78 1.49 -2.45
N ALA A 93 12.71 0.70 -1.93
CA ALA A 93 14.10 1.10 -1.89
C ALA A 93 14.60 1.28 -3.33
N ARG A 94 15.56 2.18 -3.54
CA ARG A 94 16.11 2.43 -4.88
C ARG A 94 16.67 1.17 -5.53
N ALA A 95 17.29 0.29 -4.74
CA ALA A 95 17.83 -0.99 -5.21
C ALA A 95 16.72 -1.93 -5.68
N ASP A 96 15.65 -2.07 -4.90
CA ASP A 96 14.50 -2.92 -5.22
C ASP A 96 13.76 -2.39 -6.45
N LEU A 97 13.55 -1.07 -6.51
CA LEU A 97 12.97 -0.43 -7.69
C LEU A 97 13.84 -0.63 -8.93
N ALA A 98 15.17 -0.56 -8.80
CA ALA A 98 16.08 -0.84 -9.92
C ALA A 98 16.04 -2.31 -10.35
N HIS A 99 15.94 -3.23 -9.40
CA HIS A 99 15.77 -4.65 -9.68
C HIS A 99 14.44 -4.93 -10.39
N LEU A 100 13.32 -4.48 -9.83
CA LEU A 100 11.99 -4.63 -10.42
C LEU A 100 11.91 -3.99 -11.80
N ASN A 101 12.45 -2.78 -11.99
CA ASN A 101 12.49 -2.15 -13.31
C ASN A 101 13.28 -2.99 -14.33
N ARG A 102 14.35 -3.69 -13.89
CA ARG A 102 15.13 -4.58 -14.75
C ARG A 102 14.34 -5.84 -15.11
N VAL A 103 13.65 -6.45 -14.14
CA VAL A 103 12.77 -7.61 -14.35
C VAL A 103 11.63 -7.24 -15.30
N ILE A 104 10.87 -6.20 -14.96
CA ILE A 104 9.79 -5.66 -15.78
C ILE A 104 10.29 -5.37 -17.19
N GLY A 105 11.44 -4.71 -17.34
CA GLY A 105 12.03 -4.41 -18.65
C GLY A 105 12.42 -5.63 -19.50
N ARG A 106 12.55 -6.83 -18.91
CA ARG A 106 12.78 -8.09 -19.65
C ARG A 106 11.49 -8.72 -20.14
N HIS A 107 10.40 -8.53 -19.41
CA HIS A 107 9.12 -9.20 -19.65
C HIS A 107 8.09 -8.30 -20.35
N VAL A 108 8.23 -6.98 -20.23
CA VAL A 108 7.32 -6.01 -20.83
C VAL A 108 7.77 -5.68 -22.27
N PRO A 109 6.90 -5.85 -23.28
CA PRO A 109 7.23 -5.53 -24.67
C PRO A 109 7.63 -4.07 -24.87
N ARG A 110 8.45 -3.78 -25.88
CA ARG A 110 8.88 -2.41 -26.22
C ARG A 110 7.74 -1.45 -26.58
N THR A 111 6.55 -1.98 -26.88
CA THR A 111 5.32 -1.20 -27.12
C THR A 111 4.76 -0.56 -25.85
N PHE A 112 5.22 -0.98 -24.67
CA PHE A 112 4.94 -0.34 -23.41
C PHE A 112 5.88 0.84 -23.22
N ASP A 113 5.42 2.02 -23.63
CA ASP A 113 6.21 3.23 -23.42
C ASP A 113 6.33 3.59 -21.92
N ARG A 114 7.24 4.52 -21.64
CA ARG A 114 7.54 4.96 -20.28
C ARG A 114 6.32 5.55 -19.57
N ALA A 115 5.42 6.20 -20.31
CA ALA A 115 4.21 6.80 -19.76
C ALA A 115 3.22 5.71 -19.31
N SER A 116 2.99 4.70 -20.15
CA SER A 116 2.15 3.55 -19.90
C SER A 116 2.65 2.74 -18.71
N LEU A 117 3.96 2.49 -18.64
CA LEU A 117 4.56 1.81 -17.50
C LEU A 117 4.38 2.60 -16.20
N ARG A 118 4.53 3.93 -16.25
CA ARG A 118 4.32 4.78 -15.09
C ARG A 118 2.87 4.74 -14.60
N GLN A 119 1.91 4.81 -15.52
CA GLN A 119 0.48 4.71 -15.19
C GLN A 119 0.16 3.36 -14.55
N ALA A 120 0.66 2.27 -15.13
CA ALA A 120 0.47 0.92 -14.59
C ALA A 120 1.11 0.77 -13.20
N TRP A 121 2.30 1.32 -12.99
CA TRP A 121 2.95 1.32 -11.67
C TRP A 121 2.18 2.13 -10.63
N ASP A 122 1.67 3.30 -11.00
CA ASP A 122 0.86 4.14 -10.10
C ASP A 122 -0.48 3.48 -9.76
N ALA A 123 -1.08 2.75 -10.70
CA ALA A 123 -2.27 1.94 -10.47
C ALA A 123 -1.99 0.68 -9.65
N TYR A 124 -0.83 0.04 -9.81
CA TYR A 124 -0.36 -1.07 -8.97
C TYR A 124 -0.20 -0.64 -7.51
N MET A 125 0.41 0.53 -7.26
CA MET A 125 0.45 1.09 -5.90
C MET A 125 -0.95 1.35 -5.33
N LEU A 126 -1.86 1.88 -6.14
CA LEU A 126 -3.24 2.09 -5.71
C LEU A 126 -3.94 0.77 -5.39
N HIS A 127 -3.68 -0.29 -6.16
CA HIS A 127 -4.16 -1.65 -5.88
C HIS A 127 -3.71 -2.13 -4.50
N SER A 128 -2.41 -2.08 -4.19
CA SER A 128 -1.89 -2.48 -2.86
C SER A 128 -2.57 -1.72 -1.72
N TYR A 129 -2.78 -0.41 -1.86
CA TYR A 129 -3.54 0.36 -0.86
C TYR A 129 -4.98 -0.16 -0.69
N LEU A 130 -5.67 -0.42 -1.79
CA LEU A 130 -7.07 -0.87 -1.76
C LEU A 130 -7.18 -2.27 -1.16
N HIS A 131 -6.25 -3.17 -1.47
CA HIS A 131 -6.17 -4.50 -0.89
C HIS A 131 -6.10 -4.42 0.64
N GLU A 132 -5.18 -3.60 1.16
CA GLU A 132 -5.03 -3.42 2.61
C GLU A 132 -6.23 -2.77 3.29
N LEU A 133 -6.85 -1.81 2.60
CA LEU A 133 -8.10 -1.23 3.06
C LEU A 133 -9.24 -2.25 3.04
N GLY A 134 -9.19 -3.21 2.11
CA GLY A 134 -10.05 -4.39 2.06
C GLY A 134 -9.96 -5.19 3.36
N HIS A 135 -8.75 -5.56 3.79
CA HIS A 135 -8.57 -6.26 5.07
C HIS A 135 -9.24 -5.52 6.23
N ALA A 136 -9.00 -4.20 6.33
CA ALA A 136 -9.57 -3.38 7.39
C ALA A 136 -11.10 -3.29 7.37
N ARG A 137 -11.73 -3.46 6.19
CA ARG A 137 -13.18 -3.43 6.01
C ARG A 137 -13.85 -4.77 6.30
N PHE A 138 -13.24 -5.88 5.91
CA PHE A 138 -13.87 -7.20 5.95
C PHE A 138 -13.70 -7.95 7.28
N THR A 139 -12.80 -7.51 8.17
CA THR A 139 -12.67 -8.13 9.49
C THR A 139 -13.94 -7.93 10.34
N ARG A 140 -14.77 -8.97 10.39
CA ARG A 140 -15.78 -9.17 11.43
C ARG A 140 -15.13 -9.89 12.63
N ARG A 141 -15.66 -9.63 13.83
CA ARG A 141 -15.26 -10.37 15.05
C ARG A 141 -15.37 -11.88 14.80
N GLY A 142 -14.28 -12.60 14.97
CA GLY A 142 -14.20 -14.06 14.79
C GLY A 142 -13.09 -14.45 13.82
N ARG A 143 -12.44 -15.60 14.07
CA ARG A 143 -11.44 -16.20 13.17
C ARG A 143 -12.13 -16.55 11.85
N ALA A 144 -12.19 -15.60 10.92
CA ALA A 144 -12.53 -15.91 9.55
C ALA A 144 -11.38 -16.72 8.92
N ASP A 145 -11.72 -17.63 8.02
CA ASP A 145 -10.78 -18.30 7.15
C ASP A 145 -9.89 -17.25 6.46
N LEU A 146 -8.58 -17.32 6.72
CA LEU A 146 -7.58 -16.38 6.17
C LEU A 146 -7.67 -16.36 4.64
N ALA A 147 -7.86 -17.51 3.99
CA ALA A 147 -7.95 -17.58 2.53
C ALA A 147 -9.16 -16.80 2.00
N ARG A 148 -10.29 -16.86 2.70
CA ARG A 148 -11.49 -16.08 2.35
C ARG A 148 -11.28 -14.58 2.60
N HIS A 149 -10.56 -14.21 3.65
CA HIS A 149 -10.27 -12.81 3.97
C HIS A 149 -9.37 -12.17 2.91
N GLU A 150 -8.32 -12.87 2.48
CA GLU A 150 -7.45 -12.47 1.36
C GLU A 150 -8.26 -12.30 0.07
N GLN A 151 -9.10 -13.28 -0.28
CA GLN A 151 -9.94 -13.20 -1.48
C GLN A 151 -10.91 -12.01 -1.47
N GLU A 152 -11.49 -11.67 -0.32
CA GLU A 152 -12.40 -10.53 -0.22
C GLU A 152 -11.65 -9.19 -0.28
N ALA A 153 -10.45 -9.12 0.30
CA ALA A 153 -9.56 -7.96 0.18
C ALA A 153 -9.16 -7.73 -1.29
N GLU A 154 -8.76 -8.79 -1.99
CA GLU A 154 -8.38 -8.75 -3.40
C GLU A 154 -9.56 -8.38 -4.30
N ARG A 155 -10.73 -8.98 -4.11
CA ARG A 155 -11.97 -8.60 -4.81
C ARG A 155 -12.36 -7.16 -4.56
N PHE A 156 -12.10 -6.63 -3.37
CA PHE A 156 -12.35 -5.23 -3.07
C PHE A 156 -11.37 -4.34 -3.84
N ALA A 157 -10.09 -4.70 -3.86
CA ALA A 157 -9.04 -3.97 -4.57
C ALA A 157 -9.34 -3.84 -6.06
N TRP A 158 -9.59 -4.97 -6.75
CA TRP A 158 -9.88 -4.96 -8.19
C TRP A 158 -11.15 -4.20 -8.54
N ARG A 159 -12.26 -4.44 -7.83
CA ARG A 159 -13.53 -3.74 -8.10
C ARG A 159 -13.41 -2.22 -7.96
N TRP A 160 -12.58 -1.75 -7.03
CA TRP A 160 -12.32 -0.31 -6.89
C TRP A 160 -11.37 0.19 -7.96
N LEU A 161 -10.31 -0.56 -8.25
CA LEU A 161 -9.34 -0.19 -9.28
C LEU A 161 -10.03 -0.02 -10.65
N GLU A 162 -10.89 -0.96 -11.04
CA GLU A 162 -11.68 -0.91 -12.29
C GLU A 162 -12.58 0.32 -12.40
N ARG A 163 -12.99 0.92 -11.27
CA ARG A 163 -13.78 2.16 -11.25
C ARG A 163 -12.91 3.41 -11.33
N LEU A 164 -11.65 3.31 -10.93
CA LEU A 164 -10.74 4.45 -10.74
C LEU A 164 -9.79 4.65 -11.92
N VAL A 165 -9.52 3.59 -12.68
CA VAL A 165 -8.60 3.63 -13.80
C VAL A 165 -9.20 2.99 -15.06
N PRO A 166 -8.83 3.46 -16.26
CA PRO A 166 -9.18 2.82 -17.53
C PRO A 166 -8.85 1.32 -17.54
N SER A 167 -9.68 0.54 -18.22
CA SER A 167 -9.55 -0.93 -18.31
C SER A 167 -8.20 -1.36 -18.90
N GLU A 168 -7.64 -0.58 -19.82
CA GLU A 168 -6.31 -0.83 -20.37
C GLU A 168 -5.24 -0.70 -19.29
N ILE A 169 -5.37 0.24 -18.37
CA ILE A 169 -4.43 0.37 -17.24
C ILE A 169 -4.63 -0.79 -16.26
N VAL A 170 -5.87 -1.23 -16.00
CA VAL A 170 -6.14 -2.41 -15.15
C VAL A 170 -5.46 -3.66 -15.71
N ALA A 171 -5.61 -3.94 -17.00
CA ALA A 171 -4.98 -5.08 -17.66
C ALA A 171 -3.44 -5.05 -17.52
N ARG A 172 -2.86 -3.85 -17.59
CA ARG A 172 -1.42 -3.65 -17.39
C ARG A 172 -1.00 -3.88 -15.95
N VAL A 173 -1.83 -3.53 -14.97
CA VAL A 173 -1.57 -3.84 -13.55
C VAL A 173 -1.58 -5.34 -13.31
N LEU A 174 -2.54 -6.09 -13.88
CA LEU A 174 -2.55 -7.55 -13.81
C LEU A 174 -1.25 -8.16 -14.36
N ALA A 175 -0.80 -7.68 -15.53
CA ALA A 175 0.46 -8.13 -16.11
C ALA A 175 1.66 -7.80 -15.23
N LEU A 176 1.71 -6.59 -14.66
CA LEU A 176 2.79 -6.18 -13.74
C LEU A 176 2.79 -7.03 -12.46
N HIS A 177 1.61 -7.29 -11.88
CA HIS A 177 1.47 -8.10 -10.68
C HIS A 177 2.04 -9.50 -10.90
N TRP A 178 1.64 -10.17 -11.99
CA TRP A 178 2.16 -11.48 -12.36
C TRP A 178 3.69 -11.51 -12.56
N ILE A 179 4.25 -10.48 -13.21
CA ILE A 179 5.71 -10.37 -13.40
C ILE A 179 6.43 -10.20 -12.06
N ILE A 180 5.87 -9.41 -11.14
CA ILE A 180 6.46 -9.16 -9.82
C ILE A 180 6.41 -10.43 -8.98
N GLU A 181 5.26 -11.11 -8.91
CA GLU A 181 5.11 -12.38 -8.17
C GLU A 181 6.12 -13.43 -8.64
N ALA A 182 6.22 -13.65 -9.96
CA ALA A 182 7.18 -14.59 -10.54
C ALA A 182 8.66 -14.24 -10.27
N ALA A 183 8.94 -12.96 -9.95
CA ALA A 183 10.28 -12.50 -9.61
C ALA A 183 10.60 -12.61 -8.12
N THR A 184 9.59 -12.62 -7.25
CA THR A 184 9.73 -12.74 -5.79
C THR A 184 9.68 -14.17 -5.28
N GLU A 185 9.16 -15.12 -6.06
CA GLU A 185 9.11 -16.56 -5.72
C GLU A 185 10.46 -17.31 -5.90
N ARG A 186 11.59 -16.59 -6.08
CA ARG A 186 12.94 -17.17 -6.23
C ARG A 186 13.84 -16.84 -5.05
#